data_AF-A0A6G9YGV1-F1
#
_entry.id   AF-A0A6G9YGV1-F1
#
_cell.length_a   1.000
_cell.length_b   1.000
_cell.length_c   1.000
_cell.angle_alpha   90.00
_cell.angle_beta   90.00
_cell.angle_gamma   90.00
#
_symmetry.space_group_name_H-M   'P 1'
#
loop_
_entity.id
_entity.type
_entity.pdbx_description
1 polymer ?
#
loop_
_entity_poly.entity_id
_entity_poly.type
_entity_poly.pdbx_seq_one_letter_code
_entity_poly.pdbx_strand_id
1 'polypeptide(L)'
;MESGAAVAAAAHGQDRKKGIEMDTISTVIDPWVHHAVIFDLDGVVVDTVALRADIWREVFDDVLSRRAGADRRSFRAADYHTYFDGKPRLDGITHFLASRSISLPLGDPADPPGAQSVHALANREQRLLGEQLERGVPVQKSTMSLVRRLHQAGIATGVYSVHGNGRDILAATGLEHEFIACVDGQIASELELPERPSPAILYETARQLGVLPSRTVVVEEVAAVASGGGFAAVIGIDRSAHPGRSRRDGARLVVPDADAISVLSRTTDPVGVAEATAYTELLMRREIPGRRDDSDIIAGIRELFELVDAAGLEMVGAPSATFREIPGSDRVAVDFAVPIMRAPAPTPDTEVRTVAPGLVARTWHRGGYGSIDTAHRALEQWVRASNMRTIGPLTEVFHIAPEDIDTVSELTIELMIPVAPEPTISARMSEPLAAAVPRIANALREHGFDMITTLDLDPAGHGRDADEAVLVACGSRLVRRALAADARGAVPLLTNPVLVRTVAGQTTVDVVAPRLAESAIAELHRIADETTYLLTAALESLL
;
A
#
# COMPACT_ATOMS: atom_id res chain seq x y z
N MET A 1 -26.82 33.31 -63.90
CA MET A 1 -26.98 32.30 -62.82
C MET A 1 -25.62 32.19 -62.16
N GLU A 2 -25.25 33.28 -61.48
CA GLU A 2 -25.33 33.45 -60.00
C GLU A 2 -24.03 32.92 -59.39
N SER A 3 -23.09 33.82 -59.10
CA SER A 3 -22.95 34.54 -57.81
C SER A 3 -22.35 33.61 -56.75
N GLY A 4 -21.30 33.91 -56.00
CA GLY A 4 -20.64 35.16 -55.69
C GLY A 4 -19.58 34.87 -54.60
N ALA A 5 -18.78 35.88 -54.31
CA ALA A 5 -17.58 35.85 -53.48
C ALA A 5 -17.81 35.74 -51.96
N ALA A 6 -16.70 35.49 -51.25
CA ALA A 6 -16.40 35.84 -49.85
C ALA A 6 -17.21 35.07 -48.76
N VAL A 7 -16.66 34.68 -47.61
CA VAL A 7 -16.08 35.53 -46.55
C VAL A 7 -15.23 34.66 -45.59
N ALA A 8 -14.20 35.28 -45.01
CA ALA A 8 -13.31 34.78 -43.98
C ALA A 8 -13.96 34.54 -42.60
N ALA A 9 -13.48 33.55 -41.84
CA ALA A 9 -13.41 33.52 -40.37
C ALA A 9 -12.63 32.25 -39.97
N ALA A 10 -11.37 32.37 -39.55
CA ALA A 10 -10.97 32.56 -38.15
C ALA A 10 -11.21 31.31 -37.27
N ALA A 11 -10.09 30.69 -36.88
CA ALA A 11 -9.83 29.99 -35.63
C ALA A 11 -11.00 29.28 -34.94
N HIS A 12 -11.03 27.95 -35.01
CA HIS A 12 -11.51 27.09 -33.93
C HIS A 12 -10.52 25.93 -33.76
N GLY A 13 -9.37 26.25 -33.15
CA GLY A 13 -8.64 25.28 -32.35
C GLY A 13 -9.49 25.04 -31.11
N GLN A 14 -10.33 24.01 -31.15
CA GLN A 14 -11.18 23.63 -30.02
C GLN A 14 -10.59 22.37 -29.40
N ASP A 15 -9.89 22.60 -28.29
CA ASP A 15 -9.83 21.75 -27.10
C ASP A 15 -10.18 20.28 -27.33
N ARG A 16 -9.18 19.52 -27.80
CA ARG A 16 -9.06 18.15 -27.31
C ARG A 16 -8.57 18.25 -25.87
N LYS A 17 -9.54 18.35 -24.95
CA LYS A 17 -9.41 17.94 -23.56
C LYS A 17 -8.52 16.71 -23.52
N LYS A 18 -7.28 16.86 -23.05
CA LYS A 18 -6.47 15.74 -22.59
C LYS A 18 -7.26 15.13 -21.44
N GLY A 19 -8.01 14.09 -21.78
CA GLY A 19 -8.60 13.20 -20.79
C GLY A 19 -7.48 12.77 -19.85
N ILE A 20 -7.76 12.88 -18.57
CA ILE A 20 -7.07 12.18 -17.51
C ILE A 20 -6.93 10.73 -18.00
N GLU A 21 -5.71 10.28 -18.25
CA GLU A 21 -5.42 8.87 -18.53
C GLU A 21 -5.88 8.06 -17.34
N MET A 22 -7.00 7.38 -17.53
CA MET A 22 -7.56 6.43 -16.58
C MET A 22 -7.00 5.05 -16.95
N ASP A 23 -6.47 4.35 -15.95
CA ASP A 23 -6.12 2.92 -15.93
C ASP A 23 -4.81 2.51 -16.64
N THR A 24 -3.67 2.83 -16.03
CA THR A 24 -2.52 1.92 -16.05
C THR A 24 -2.76 0.85 -14.97
N ILE A 25 -3.58 -0.15 -15.27
CA ILE A 25 -3.74 -1.34 -14.40
C ILE A 25 -2.37 -2.03 -14.41
N SER A 26 -1.61 -1.88 -13.32
CA SER A 26 -0.20 -2.21 -13.31
C SER A 26 0.04 -3.65 -12.88
N THR A 27 1.09 -4.28 -13.40
CA THR A 27 1.66 -5.55 -12.91
C THR A 27 2.36 -5.38 -11.55
N VAL A 28 2.01 -4.34 -10.79
CA VAL A 28 2.72 -3.92 -9.58
C VAL A 28 1.87 -4.23 -8.36
N ILE A 29 2.41 -5.03 -7.45
CA ILE A 29 1.84 -5.33 -6.15
C ILE A 29 2.43 -4.34 -5.14
N ASP A 30 1.56 -3.48 -4.61
CA ASP A 30 1.88 -2.47 -3.59
C ASP A 30 1.57 -2.98 -2.16
N PRO A 31 2.54 -3.11 -1.25
CA PRO A 31 2.31 -3.57 0.13
C PRO A 31 1.49 -2.61 0.99
N TRP A 32 1.24 -1.37 0.56
CA TRP A 32 0.36 -0.43 1.24
C TRP A 32 -1.12 -0.65 0.95
N VAL A 33 -1.42 -1.31 -0.18
CA VAL A 33 -2.79 -1.52 -0.67
C VAL A 33 -3.16 -3.01 -0.64
N HIS A 34 -2.19 -3.86 -0.98
CA HIS A 34 -2.36 -5.31 -1.08
C HIS A 34 -1.74 -5.98 0.13
N HIS A 35 -2.55 -6.76 0.85
CA HIS A 35 -2.12 -7.43 2.08
C HIS A 35 -1.97 -8.94 1.90
N ALA A 36 -2.52 -9.50 0.81
CA ALA A 36 -2.36 -10.90 0.47
C ALA A 36 -2.23 -11.14 -1.03
N VAL A 37 -1.56 -12.24 -1.38
CA VAL A 37 -1.57 -12.81 -2.74
C VAL A 37 -1.99 -14.27 -2.66
N ILE A 38 -2.97 -14.65 -3.47
CA ILE A 38 -3.42 -16.02 -3.64
C ILE A 38 -2.90 -16.54 -4.99
N PHE A 39 -2.25 -17.69 -4.96
CA PHE A 39 -1.73 -18.36 -6.16
C PHE A 39 -2.55 -19.61 -6.49
N ASP A 40 -2.84 -19.83 -7.78
CA ASP A 40 -3.21 -21.17 -8.23
C ASP A 40 -2.01 -22.09 -7.99
N LEU A 41 -2.24 -23.26 -7.41
CA LEU A 41 -1.17 -24.23 -7.20
C LEU A 41 -0.76 -24.83 -8.54
N ASP A 42 -1.75 -25.26 -9.32
CA ASP A 42 -1.56 -25.96 -10.58
C ASP A 42 -1.22 -24.95 -11.69
N GLY A 43 -0.13 -25.18 -12.40
CA GLY A 43 0.33 -24.33 -13.51
C GLY A 43 1.04 -23.04 -13.10
N VAL A 44 0.76 -22.49 -11.91
CA VAL A 44 1.40 -21.27 -11.39
C VAL A 44 2.52 -21.57 -10.40
N VAL A 45 2.29 -22.34 -9.34
CA VAL A 45 3.34 -22.68 -8.36
C VAL A 45 4.09 -23.95 -8.76
N VAL A 46 3.37 -24.96 -9.25
CA VAL A 46 3.94 -26.23 -9.72
C VAL A 46 3.48 -26.55 -11.13
N ASP A 47 4.35 -27.17 -11.94
CA ASP A 47 3.95 -27.68 -13.26
C ASP A 47 3.34 -29.08 -13.11
N THR A 48 2.06 -29.11 -12.77
CA THR A 48 1.28 -30.35 -12.61
C THR A 48 0.53 -30.74 -13.88
N VAL A 49 0.41 -29.87 -14.88
CA VAL A 49 -0.37 -30.15 -16.09
C VAL A 49 0.27 -31.28 -16.89
N ALA A 50 1.57 -31.18 -17.19
CA ALA A 50 2.30 -32.24 -17.89
C ALA A 50 2.33 -33.54 -17.09
N LEU A 51 2.53 -33.41 -15.77
CA LEU A 51 2.54 -34.53 -14.82
C LEU A 51 1.22 -35.30 -14.83
N ARG A 52 0.10 -34.58 -14.68
CA ARG A 52 -1.24 -35.17 -14.65
C ARG A 52 -1.63 -35.75 -16.01
N ALA A 53 -1.23 -35.11 -17.11
CA ALA A 53 -1.44 -35.68 -18.44
C ALA A 53 -0.72 -37.03 -18.62
N ASP A 54 0.50 -37.16 -18.11
CA ASP A 54 1.26 -38.41 -18.16
C ASP A 54 0.63 -39.51 -17.27
N ILE A 55 0.16 -39.15 -16.08
CA ILE A 55 -0.55 -40.08 -15.18
C ILE A 55 -1.86 -40.56 -15.84
N TRP A 56 -2.67 -39.64 -16.36
CA TRP A 56 -3.92 -39.99 -17.05
C TRP A 56 -3.67 -40.85 -18.29
N ARG A 57 -2.57 -40.62 -19.01
CA ARG A 57 -2.16 -41.49 -20.11
C ARG A 57 -1.90 -42.90 -19.65
N GLU A 58 -1.20 -43.10 -18.54
CA GLU A 58 -0.98 -44.44 -18.00
C GLU A 58 -2.31 -45.12 -17.58
N VAL A 59 -3.21 -44.37 -16.94
CA VAL A 59 -4.52 -44.88 -16.51
C VAL A 59 -5.37 -45.28 -17.71
N PHE A 60 -5.49 -44.42 -18.71
CA PHE A 60 -6.37 -44.66 -19.85
C PHE A 60 -5.79 -45.63 -20.87
N ASP A 61 -4.49 -45.64 -21.13
CA ASP A 61 -3.88 -46.54 -22.11
C ASP A 61 -4.05 -48.01 -21.69
N ASP A 62 -4.08 -48.31 -20.39
CA ASP A 62 -4.43 -49.64 -19.89
C ASP A 62 -5.89 -50.03 -20.23
N VAL A 63 -6.83 -49.10 -20.11
CA VAL A 63 -8.24 -49.35 -20.47
C VAL A 63 -8.42 -49.50 -21.98
N LEU A 64 -7.77 -48.63 -22.77
CA LEU A 64 -7.85 -48.61 -24.22
C LEU A 64 -7.18 -49.84 -24.85
N SER A 65 -6.08 -50.34 -24.26
CA SER A 65 -5.36 -51.50 -24.76
C SER A 65 -6.16 -52.81 -24.66
N ARG A 66 -7.04 -52.92 -23.65
CA ARG A 66 -7.82 -54.13 -23.32
C ARG A 66 -9.13 -54.27 -24.11
N ARG A 67 -9.59 -53.24 -24.84
CA ARG A 67 -10.88 -53.26 -25.55
C ARG A 67 -10.71 -53.36 -27.08
N ALA A 68 -11.35 -54.37 -27.67
CA ALA A 68 -11.43 -54.51 -29.13
C ALA A 68 -12.48 -53.55 -29.71
N GLY A 69 -12.14 -52.84 -30.80
CA GLY A 69 -13.07 -51.96 -31.54
C GLY A 69 -13.17 -50.51 -31.04
N ALA A 70 -12.52 -50.14 -29.93
CA ALA A 70 -12.43 -48.75 -29.48
C ALA A 70 -11.31 -47.99 -30.20
N ASP A 71 -11.41 -46.66 -30.24
CA ASP A 71 -10.33 -45.80 -30.70
C ASP A 71 -9.14 -45.86 -29.72
N ARG A 72 -8.05 -46.52 -30.17
CA ARG A 72 -6.85 -46.82 -29.37
C ARG A 72 -5.83 -45.68 -29.32
N ARG A 73 -6.16 -44.48 -29.81
CA ARG A 73 -5.25 -43.33 -29.71
C ARG A 73 -4.91 -43.05 -28.25
N SER A 74 -3.64 -43.01 -27.88
CA SER A 74 -3.21 -42.72 -26.50
C SER A 74 -3.72 -41.35 -26.03
N PHE A 75 -3.92 -41.19 -24.72
CA PHE A 75 -4.29 -39.91 -24.11
C PHE A 75 -3.15 -38.89 -24.28
N ARG A 76 -3.48 -37.68 -24.73
CA ARG A 76 -2.50 -36.61 -24.99
C ARG A 76 -2.69 -35.44 -24.04
N ALA A 77 -1.68 -34.60 -23.88
CA ALA A 77 -1.77 -33.36 -23.08
C ALA A 77 -2.94 -32.46 -23.52
N ALA A 78 -3.27 -32.40 -24.81
CA ALA A 78 -4.45 -31.65 -25.30
C ALA A 78 -5.79 -32.23 -24.80
N ASP A 79 -5.86 -33.53 -24.52
CA ASP A 79 -7.05 -34.18 -23.95
C ASP A 79 -7.24 -33.74 -22.49
N TYR A 80 -6.16 -33.50 -21.74
CA TYR A 80 -6.22 -33.00 -20.36
C TYR A 80 -6.97 -31.66 -20.28
N HIS A 81 -6.56 -30.68 -21.11
CA HIS A 81 -7.26 -29.39 -21.19
C HIS A 81 -8.72 -29.53 -21.65
N THR A 82 -9.02 -30.50 -22.50
CA THR A 82 -10.38 -30.67 -23.03
C THR A 82 -11.34 -31.27 -22.00
N TYR A 83 -10.87 -32.24 -21.21
CA TYR A 83 -11.74 -33.07 -20.38
C TYR A 83 -11.61 -32.82 -18.87
N PHE A 84 -10.47 -32.31 -18.39
CA PHE A 84 -10.20 -32.18 -16.95
C PHE A 84 -10.04 -30.74 -16.47
N ASP A 85 -9.62 -29.83 -17.33
CA ASP A 85 -9.46 -28.42 -16.97
C ASP A 85 -10.80 -27.78 -16.57
N GLY A 86 -10.88 -27.32 -15.32
CA GLY A 86 -12.06 -26.72 -14.71
C GLY A 86 -13.28 -27.64 -14.55
N LYS A 87 -13.13 -28.96 -14.66
CA LYS A 87 -14.24 -29.93 -14.63
C LYS A 87 -14.12 -30.92 -13.46
N PRO A 88 -15.24 -31.40 -12.89
CA PRO A 88 -15.21 -32.47 -11.89
C PRO A 88 -14.46 -33.69 -12.40
N ARG A 89 -13.60 -34.26 -11.56
CA ARG A 89 -12.70 -35.38 -11.93
C ARG A 89 -13.46 -36.57 -12.53
N LEU A 90 -14.59 -36.96 -11.94
CA LEU A 90 -15.39 -38.10 -12.41
C LEU A 90 -16.08 -37.80 -13.75
N ASP A 91 -16.51 -36.56 -13.96
CA ASP A 91 -17.07 -36.12 -15.23
C ASP A 91 -16.01 -36.09 -16.33
N GLY A 92 -14.79 -35.64 -16.01
CA GLY A 92 -13.67 -35.67 -16.94
C GLY A 92 -13.34 -37.08 -17.42
N ILE A 93 -13.30 -38.05 -16.51
CA ILE A 93 -13.14 -39.48 -16.85
C ILE A 93 -14.29 -39.93 -17.77
N THR A 94 -15.53 -39.66 -17.36
CA THR A 94 -16.73 -40.10 -18.08
C THR A 94 -16.78 -39.52 -19.50
N HIS A 95 -16.53 -38.23 -19.66
CA HIS A 95 -16.53 -37.55 -20.95
C HIS A 95 -15.38 -37.99 -21.86
N PHE A 96 -14.16 -38.18 -21.31
CA PHE A 96 -13.06 -38.71 -22.10
C PHE A 96 -13.38 -40.11 -22.64
N LEU A 97 -13.87 -41.01 -21.79
CA LEU A 97 -14.24 -42.37 -22.22
C LEU A 97 -15.36 -42.34 -23.25
N ALA A 98 -16.38 -41.51 -23.06
CA ALA A 98 -17.47 -41.34 -24.02
C ALA A 98 -16.97 -40.88 -25.40
N SER A 99 -15.94 -40.01 -25.44
CA SER A 99 -15.30 -39.57 -26.69
C SER A 99 -14.66 -40.71 -27.48
N ARG A 100 -14.33 -41.83 -26.80
CA ARG A 100 -13.79 -43.05 -27.39
C ARG A 100 -14.83 -44.15 -27.53
N SER A 101 -16.11 -43.80 -27.40
CA SER A 101 -17.25 -44.72 -27.42
C SER A 101 -17.17 -45.80 -26.32
N ILE A 102 -16.58 -45.45 -25.17
CA ILE A 102 -16.47 -46.30 -24.00
C ILE A 102 -17.41 -45.75 -22.92
N SER A 103 -18.22 -46.63 -22.33
CA SER A 103 -19.00 -46.34 -21.13
C SER A 103 -18.58 -47.31 -20.02
N LEU A 104 -18.38 -46.76 -18.82
CA LEU A 104 -18.14 -47.49 -17.60
C LEU A 104 -19.20 -47.11 -16.57
N PRO A 105 -19.61 -48.04 -15.69
CA PRO A 105 -20.42 -47.69 -14.54
C PRO A 105 -19.64 -46.74 -13.60
N LEU A 106 -20.36 -45.90 -12.86
CA LEU A 106 -19.75 -45.01 -11.87
C LEU A 106 -18.92 -45.81 -10.85
N GLY A 107 -19.47 -46.94 -10.37
CA GLY A 107 -18.83 -47.81 -9.38
C GLY A 107 -19.05 -47.35 -7.94
N ASP A 108 -18.36 -48.00 -7.01
CA ASP A 108 -18.30 -47.61 -5.60
C ASP A 108 -17.01 -46.82 -5.32
N PRO A 109 -17.03 -45.76 -4.49
CA PRO A 109 -15.81 -45.04 -4.08
C PRO A 109 -14.70 -45.94 -3.51
N ALA A 110 -15.05 -47.07 -2.89
CA ALA A 110 -14.12 -48.06 -2.35
C ALA A 110 -13.65 -49.11 -3.38
N ASP A 111 -14.03 -48.99 -4.65
CA ASP A 111 -13.62 -49.93 -5.69
C ASP A 111 -12.09 -50.03 -5.79
N PRO A 112 -11.52 -51.25 -5.79
CA PRO A 112 -10.08 -51.44 -5.81
C PRO A 112 -9.47 -51.06 -7.17
N PRO A 113 -8.17 -50.68 -7.20
CA PRO A 113 -7.46 -50.45 -8.45
C PRO A 113 -7.55 -51.67 -9.39
N GLY A 114 -8.14 -51.48 -10.57
CA GLY A 114 -8.35 -52.53 -11.57
C GLY A 114 -9.80 -52.95 -11.80
N ALA A 115 -10.73 -52.54 -10.94
CA ALA A 115 -12.16 -52.62 -11.26
C ALA A 115 -12.52 -51.77 -12.49
N GLN A 116 -13.55 -52.18 -13.24
CA GLN A 116 -13.98 -51.51 -14.47
C GLN A 116 -15.04 -50.44 -14.17
N SER A 117 -14.68 -49.45 -13.35
CA SER A 117 -15.57 -48.36 -12.95
C SER A 117 -14.86 -47.01 -13.00
N VAL A 118 -15.63 -45.91 -13.04
CA VAL A 118 -15.09 -44.54 -13.01
C VAL A 118 -14.33 -44.29 -11.71
N HIS A 119 -14.87 -44.72 -10.56
CA HIS A 119 -14.19 -44.60 -9.26
C HIS A 119 -12.86 -45.37 -9.20
N ALA A 120 -12.79 -46.59 -9.76
CA ALA A 120 -11.55 -47.36 -9.80
C ALA A 120 -10.44 -46.68 -10.62
N LEU A 121 -10.80 -45.96 -11.69
CA LEU A 121 -9.83 -45.18 -12.48
C LEU A 121 -9.36 -43.93 -11.71
N ALA A 122 -10.26 -43.24 -11.01
CA ALA A 122 -9.90 -42.13 -10.13
C ALA A 122 -8.96 -42.57 -9.00
N ASN A 123 -9.25 -43.71 -8.36
CA ASN A 123 -8.41 -44.28 -7.30
C ASN A 123 -7.03 -44.69 -7.83
N ARG A 124 -6.94 -45.18 -9.07
CA ARG A 124 -5.66 -45.50 -9.72
C ARG A 124 -4.84 -44.25 -10.01
N GLU A 125 -5.46 -43.18 -10.52
CA GLU A 125 -4.79 -41.89 -10.73
C GLU A 125 -4.22 -41.36 -9.42
N GLN A 126 -5.01 -41.37 -8.35
CA GLN A 126 -4.57 -40.90 -7.03
C GLN A 126 -3.36 -41.67 -6.49
N ARG A 127 -3.32 -42.99 -6.67
CA ARG A 127 -2.16 -43.81 -6.30
C ARG A 127 -0.91 -43.44 -7.11
N LEU A 128 -1.04 -43.33 -8.43
CA LEU A 128 0.07 -42.97 -9.32
C LEU A 128 0.58 -41.55 -9.04
N LEU A 129 -0.32 -40.62 -8.70
CA LEU A 129 0.05 -39.29 -8.25
C LEU A 129 0.89 -39.36 -6.98
N GLY A 130 0.47 -40.11 -5.96
CA GLY A 130 1.25 -40.31 -4.73
C GLY A 130 2.66 -40.85 -5.00
N GLU A 131 2.78 -41.91 -5.82
CA GLU A 131 4.08 -42.47 -6.24
C GLU A 131 4.95 -41.44 -6.98
N GLN A 132 4.33 -40.54 -7.74
CA GLN A 132 5.03 -39.50 -8.47
C GLN A 132 5.44 -38.33 -7.56
N LEU A 133 4.63 -37.99 -6.55
CA LEU A 133 4.98 -36.99 -5.53
C LEU A 133 6.22 -37.41 -4.74
N GLU A 134 6.40 -38.71 -4.45
CA GLU A 134 7.62 -39.24 -3.82
C GLU A 134 8.90 -38.98 -4.64
N ARG A 135 8.76 -38.84 -5.97
CA ARG A 135 9.87 -38.53 -6.88
C ARG A 135 10.11 -37.02 -7.05
N GLY A 136 9.25 -36.19 -6.46
CA GLY A 136 9.29 -34.74 -6.54
C GLY A 136 8.50 -34.16 -7.72
N VAL A 137 8.03 -32.92 -7.55
CA VAL A 137 7.30 -32.15 -8.56
C VAL A 137 8.09 -30.91 -8.94
N PRO A 138 8.22 -30.58 -10.25
CA PRO A 138 8.88 -29.35 -10.68
C PRO A 138 8.15 -28.11 -10.14
N VAL A 139 8.89 -27.28 -9.38
CA VAL A 139 8.42 -25.99 -8.86
C VAL A 139 8.77 -24.88 -9.84
N GLN A 140 7.85 -23.94 -10.04
CA GLN A 140 8.04 -22.76 -10.88
C GLN A 140 8.96 -21.74 -10.17
N LYS A 141 10.20 -21.63 -10.67
CA LYS A 141 11.23 -20.79 -10.04
C LYS A 141 10.87 -19.31 -9.99
N SER A 142 10.25 -18.79 -11.05
CA SER A 142 9.82 -17.38 -11.11
C SER A 142 8.70 -17.07 -10.13
N THR A 143 7.73 -17.98 -9.98
CA THR A 143 6.69 -17.87 -8.96
C THR A 143 7.29 -17.86 -7.56
N MET A 144 8.26 -18.73 -7.26
CA MET A 144 8.93 -18.71 -5.96
C MET A 144 9.79 -17.46 -5.74
N SER A 145 10.39 -16.91 -6.80
CA SER A 145 11.06 -15.59 -6.73
C SER A 145 10.08 -14.48 -6.34
N LEU A 146 8.87 -14.50 -6.91
CA LEU A 146 7.79 -13.59 -6.54
C LEU A 146 7.32 -13.79 -5.09
N VAL A 147 7.09 -15.02 -4.65
CA VAL A 147 6.69 -15.35 -3.26
C VAL A 147 7.69 -14.78 -2.25
N ARG A 148 8.99 -14.97 -2.48
CA ARG A 148 10.03 -14.40 -1.61
C ARG A 148 9.98 -12.87 -1.54
N ARG A 149 9.78 -12.19 -2.68
CA ARG A 149 9.64 -10.72 -2.71
C ARG A 149 8.39 -10.26 -1.95
N LEU A 150 7.30 -11.01 -2.01
CA LEU A 150 6.08 -10.72 -1.25
C LEU A 150 6.29 -10.86 0.25
N HIS A 151 6.98 -11.93 0.70
CA HIS A 151 7.34 -12.08 2.12
C HIS A 151 8.24 -10.97 2.62
N GLN A 152 9.25 -10.58 1.83
CA GLN A 152 10.11 -9.43 2.14
C GLN A 152 9.31 -8.12 2.25
N ALA A 153 8.24 -7.98 1.46
CA ALA A 153 7.31 -6.86 1.54
C ALA A 153 6.25 -7.01 2.64
N GLY A 154 6.28 -8.08 3.46
CA GLY A 154 5.32 -8.34 4.53
C GLY A 154 3.91 -8.70 4.05
N ILE A 155 3.77 -9.19 2.82
CA ILE A 155 2.51 -9.58 2.22
C ILE A 155 2.28 -11.09 2.45
N ALA A 156 1.09 -11.44 2.94
CA ALA A 156 0.71 -12.82 3.19
C ALA A 156 0.49 -13.58 1.86
N THR A 157 0.91 -14.84 1.80
CA THR A 157 0.72 -15.68 0.61
C THR A 157 -0.13 -16.90 0.94
N GLY A 158 -1.04 -17.25 0.05
CA GLY A 158 -1.82 -18.49 0.10
C GLY A 158 -1.89 -19.15 -1.25
N VAL A 159 -2.24 -20.43 -1.26
CA VAL A 159 -2.51 -21.19 -2.49
C VAL A 159 -3.92 -21.74 -2.49
N TYR A 160 -4.48 -21.90 -3.69
CA TYR A 160 -5.67 -22.70 -3.91
C TYR A 160 -5.43 -23.73 -5.01
N SER A 161 -6.16 -24.83 -4.98
CA SER A 161 -6.24 -25.81 -6.08
C SER A 161 -7.67 -26.31 -6.19
N VAL A 162 -8.15 -26.53 -7.41
CA VAL A 162 -9.43 -27.24 -7.60
C VAL A 162 -9.30 -28.75 -7.47
N HIS A 163 -8.08 -29.27 -7.38
CA HIS A 163 -7.80 -30.67 -7.13
C HIS A 163 -7.55 -30.90 -5.63
N GLY A 164 -7.90 -32.08 -5.10
CA GLY A 164 -7.85 -32.37 -3.66
C GLY A 164 -6.48 -32.81 -3.11
N ASN A 165 -5.38 -32.43 -3.75
CA ASN A 165 -4.02 -32.88 -3.36
C ASN A 165 -3.09 -31.70 -3.03
N GLY A 166 -3.65 -30.54 -2.67
CA GLY A 166 -2.87 -29.32 -2.56
C GLY A 166 -1.82 -29.41 -1.46
N ARG A 167 -2.21 -29.92 -0.28
CA ARG A 167 -1.29 -30.11 0.85
C ARG A 167 -0.22 -31.15 0.57
N ASP A 168 -0.56 -32.28 -0.05
CA ASP A 168 0.39 -33.33 -0.39
C ASP A 168 1.47 -32.83 -1.36
N ILE A 169 1.07 -31.99 -2.33
CA ILE A 169 1.98 -31.35 -3.29
C ILE A 169 2.92 -30.36 -2.57
N LEU A 170 2.40 -29.52 -1.67
CA LEU A 170 3.24 -28.60 -0.89
C LEU A 170 4.24 -29.35 0.00
N ALA A 171 3.81 -30.45 0.63
CA ALA A 171 4.66 -31.32 1.43
C ALA A 171 5.80 -31.93 0.59
N ALA A 172 5.46 -32.53 -0.55
CA ALA A 172 6.43 -33.16 -1.45
C ALA A 172 7.43 -32.17 -2.07
N THR A 173 7.06 -30.89 -2.19
CA THR A 173 7.91 -29.82 -2.73
C THR A 173 8.67 -29.04 -1.64
N GLY A 174 8.39 -29.29 -0.36
CA GLY A 174 8.97 -28.55 0.76
C GLY A 174 8.48 -27.11 0.88
N LEU A 175 7.30 -26.80 0.36
CA LEU A 175 6.72 -25.45 0.29
C LEU A 175 5.66 -25.18 1.36
N GLU A 176 5.46 -26.08 2.32
CA GLU A 176 4.42 -25.96 3.37
C GLU A 176 4.52 -24.66 4.17
N HIS A 177 5.73 -24.14 4.37
CA HIS A 177 5.97 -22.92 5.16
C HIS A 177 5.93 -21.64 4.33
N GLU A 178 5.87 -21.75 3.00
CA GLU A 178 5.86 -20.60 2.09
C GLU A 178 4.44 -20.00 1.95
N PHE A 179 3.40 -20.72 2.38
CA PHE A 179 2.00 -20.31 2.24
C PHE A 179 1.24 -20.49 3.55
N ILE A 180 0.63 -19.42 4.03
CA ILE A 180 -0.14 -19.39 5.29
C ILE A 180 -1.45 -20.17 5.14
N ALA A 181 -2.05 -20.14 3.95
CA ALA A 181 -3.28 -20.84 3.63
C ALA A 181 -3.09 -21.77 2.42
N CYS A 182 -3.71 -22.94 2.48
CA CYS A 182 -3.83 -23.87 1.37
C CYS A 182 -5.27 -24.42 1.36
N VAL A 183 -6.06 -24.03 0.35
CA VAL A 183 -7.44 -24.49 0.17
C VAL A 183 -7.52 -25.27 -1.13
N ASP A 184 -7.74 -26.57 -1.03
CA ASP A 184 -7.76 -27.46 -2.17
C ASP A 184 -9.16 -28.06 -2.42
N GLY A 185 -9.29 -28.89 -3.44
CA GLY A 185 -10.57 -29.50 -3.81
C GLY A 185 -11.17 -30.39 -2.72
N GLN A 186 -10.36 -30.94 -1.81
CA GLN A 186 -10.85 -31.74 -0.70
C GLN A 186 -11.50 -30.82 0.34
N ILE A 187 -10.81 -29.74 0.73
CA ILE A 187 -11.35 -28.74 1.65
C ILE A 187 -12.60 -28.08 1.06
N ALA A 188 -12.59 -27.78 -0.24
CA ALA A 188 -13.75 -27.21 -0.93
C ALA A 188 -14.96 -28.16 -0.87
N SER A 189 -14.75 -29.48 -1.04
CA SER A 189 -15.82 -30.47 -0.92
C SER A 189 -16.32 -30.62 0.53
N GLU A 190 -15.42 -30.62 1.51
CA GLU A 190 -15.77 -30.71 2.95
C GLU A 190 -16.61 -29.50 3.41
N LEU A 191 -16.35 -28.33 2.82
CA LEU A 191 -17.06 -27.08 3.10
C LEU A 191 -18.23 -26.81 2.14
N GLU A 192 -18.55 -27.76 1.25
CA GLU A 192 -19.61 -27.65 0.23
C GLU A 192 -19.53 -26.35 -0.60
N LEU A 193 -18.30 -25.92 -0.93
CA LEU A 193 -18.07 -24.68 -1.69
C LEU A 193 -18.54 -24.86 -3.14
N PRO A 194 -19.25 -23.87 -3.72
CA PRO A 194 -19.62 -23.91 -5.13
C PRO A 194 -18.39 -24.02 -6.05
N GLU A 195 -18.48 -24.89 -7.06
CA GLU A 195 -17.41 -25.15 -8.03
C GLU A 195 -17.24 -24.00 -9.06
N ARG A 196 -16.18 -24.08 -9.88
CA ARG A 196 -15.93 -23.11 -10.97
C ARG A 196 -17.18 -22.98 -11.86
N PRO A 197 -17.58 -21.76 -12.28
CA PRO A 197 -16.84 -20.50 -12.26
C PRO A 197 -16.97 -19.67 -10.96
N SER A 198 -17.50 -20.23 -9.87
CA SER A 198 -17.62 -19.50 -8.60
C SER A 198 -16.25 -19.19 -7.96
N PRO A 199 -16.03 -17.97 -7.43
CA PRO A 199 -14.83 -17.62 -6.68
C PRO A 199 -14.82 -18.13 -5.22
N ALA A 200 -15.72 -19.05 -4.84
CA ALA A 200 -15.89 -19.50 -3.45
C ALA A 200 -14.60 -20.03 -2.81
N ILE A 201 -13.79 -20.79 -3.55
CA ILE A 201 -12.51 -21.30 -3.06
C ILE A 201 -11.50 -20.17 -2.80
N LEU A 202 -11.53 -19.11 -3.60
CA LEU A 202 -10.69 -17.93 -3.41
C LEU A 202 -11.12 -17.12 -2.18
N TYR A 203 -12.44 -17.00 -1.94
CA TYR A 203 -12.96 -16.37 -0.72
C TYR A 203 -12.55 -17.12 0.53
N GLU A 204 -12.64 -18.45 0.51
CA GLU A 204 -12.20 -19.27 1.63
C GLU A 204 -10.69 -19.14 1.85
N THR A 205 -9.90 -19.11 0.78
CA THR A 205 -8.45 -18.88 0.88
C THR A 205 -8.14 -17.52 1.50
N ALA A 206 -8.80 -16.44 1.04
CA ALA A 206 -8.66 -15.10 1.60
C ALA A 206 -9.07 -15.05 3.09
N ARG A 207 -10.14 -15.76 3.45
CA ARG A 207 -10.61 -15.90 4.84
C ARG A 207 -9.56 -16.57 5.73
N GLN A 208 -8.92 -17.65 5.26
CA GLN A 208 -7.86 -18.33 6.00
C GLN A 208 -6.60 -17.46 6.15
N LEU A 209 -6.31 -16.58 5.18
CA LEU A 209 -5.25 -15.57 5.29
C LEU A 209 -5.63 -14.38 6.20
N GLY A 210 -6.90 -14.24 6.59
CA GLY A 210 -7.38 -13.11 7.39
C GLY A 210 -7.44 -11.77 6.63
N VAL A 211 -7.52 -11.80 5.30
CA VAL A 211 -7.50 -10.60 4.44
C VAL A 211 -8.78 -10.49 3.61
N LEU A 212 -9.29 -9.27 3.44
CA LEU A 212 -10.47 -8.98 2.61
C LEU A 212 -10.15 -9.16 1.11
N PRO A 213 -11.07 -9.67 0.27
CA PRO A 213 -10.85 -9.81 -1.17
C PRO A 213 -10.36 -8.51 -1.84
N SER A 214 -10.91 -7.36 -1.46
CA SER A 214 -10.52 -6.04 -2.00
C SER A 214 -9.08 -5.61 -1.71
N ARG A 215 -8.35 -6.36 -0.88
CA ARG A 215 -6.91 -6.18 -0.57
C ARG A 215 -6.07 -7.40 -0.98
N THR A 216 -6.65 -8.31 -1.75
CA THR A 216 -6.01 -9.57 -2.16
C THR A 216 -5.83 -9.60 -3.67
N VAL A 217 -4.62 -9.93 -4.11
CA VAL A 217 -4.29 -10.18 -5.52
C VAL A 217 -4.41 -11.69 -5.79
N VAL A 218 -4.98 -12.07 -6.92
CA VAL A 218 -5.05 -13.47 -7.38
C VAL A 218 -4.12 -13.65 -8.57
N VAL A 219 -3.30 -14.71 -8.56
CA VAL A 219 -2.41 -15.11 -9.65
C VAL A 219 -2.82 -16.51 -10.12
N GLU A 220 -3.35 -16.64 -11.34
CA GLU A 220 -3.94 -17.89 -11.85
C GLU A 220 -3.40 -18.28 -13.24
N GLU A 221 -3.40 -19.59 -13.56
CA GLU A 221 -3.20 -20.06 -14.94
C GLU A 221 -4.48 -19.76 -15.71
N VAL A 222 -4.38 -19.17 -16.91
CA VAL A 222 -5.49 -18.55 -17.66
C VAL A 222 -6.82 -19.35 -17.62
N ALA A 223 -7.68 -19.02 -16.65
CA ALA A 223 -9.10 -19.34 -16.59
C ALA A 223 -9.75 -18.49 -15.48
N ALA A 224 -10.84 -17.79 -15.80
CA ALA A 224 -11.44 -16.75 -14.97
C ALA A 224 -12.29 -17.27 -13.79
N VAL A 225 -11.66 -17.74 -12.71
CA VAL A 225 -12.38 -18.03 -11.45
C VAL A 225 -12.62 -16.74 -10.66
N ALA A 226 -11.69 -15.81 -10.72
CA ALA A 226 -11.70 -14.61 -9.90
C ALA A 226 -12.53 -13.44 -10.48
N SER A 227 -13.02 -13.55 -11.71
CA SER A 227 -13.75 -12.48 -12.40
C SER A 227 -15.10 -12.20 -11.75
N GLY A 228 -15.24 -11.02 -11.14
CA GLY A 228 -16.42 -10.62 -10.39
C GLY A 228 -16.36 -10.91 -8.88
N GLY A 229 -15.22 -11.41 -8.37
CA GLY A 229 -15.02 -11.73 -6.96
C GLY A 229 -14.64 -10.55 -6.05
N GLY A 230 -14.59 -9.32 -6.55
CA GLY A 230 -14.21 -8.15 -5.76
C GLY A 230 -12.75 -8.13 -5.30
N PHE A 231 -11.88 -8.93 -5.93
CA PHE A 231 -10.44 -8.96 -5.67
C PHE A 231 -9.75 -7.66 -6.12
N ALA A 232 -8.66 -7.28 -5.43
CA ALA A 232 -7.90 -6.06 -5.76
C ALA A 232 -7.36 -6.10 -7.19
N ALA A 233 -6.81 -7.26 -7.59
CA ALA A 233 -6.37 -7.54 -8.94
C ALA A 233 -6.40 -9.04 -9.22
N VAL A 234 -6.53 -9.40 -10.50
CA VAL A 234 -6.46 -10.77 -11.01
C VAL A 234 -5.45 -10.78 -12.16
N ILE A 235 -4.36 -11.51 -11.96
CA ILE A 235 -3.23 -11.60 -12.89
C ILE A 235 -3.17 -13.03 -13.44
N GLY A 236 -3.48 -13.19 -14.72
CA GLY A 236 -3.31 -14.45 -15.43
C GLY A 236 -1.87 -14.65 -15.88
N ILE A 237 -1.32 -15.85 -15.70
CA ILE A 237 -0.03 -16.23 -16.31
C ILE A 237 -0.28 -17.06 -17.56
N ASP A 238 0.20 -16.58 -18.71
CA ASP A 238 0.15 -17.28 -20.00
C ASP A 238 1.55 -17.60 -20.51
N ARG A 239 2.02 -18.83 -20.23
CA ARG A 239 3.31 -19.35 -20.71
C ARG A 239 3.23 -20.00 -22.09
N SER A 240 2.10 -19.89 -22.78
CA SER A 240 1.93 -20.52 -24.09
C SER A 240 2.70 -19.78 -25.19
N ALA A 241 3.13 -20.51 -26.22
CA ALA A 241 3.80 -19.94 -27.38
C ALA A 241 2.92 -18.99 -28.23
N HIS A 242 1.62 -18.87 -27.92
CA HIS A 242 0.64 -18.07 -28.67
C HIS A 242 -0.18 -17.17 -27.72
N PRO A 243 0.38 -16.06 -27.20
CA PRO A 243 -0.19 -15.21 -26.13
C PRO A 243 -1.49 -14.46 -26.49
N GLY A 244 -2.10 -14.74 -27.66
CA GLY A 244 -3.28 -14.05 -28.19
C GLY A 244 -4.61 -14.78 -28.03
N ARG A 245 -4.63 -16.05 -27.61
CA ARG A 245 -5.89 -16.82 -27.45
C ARG A 245 -6.56 -16.64 -26.08
N SER A 246 -5.78 -16.24 -25.07
CA SER A 246 -6.16 -16.15 -23.65
C SER A 246 -6.86 -14.86 -23.23
N ARG A 247 -6.94 -13.85 -24.11
CA ARG A 247 -7.62 -12.54 -23.83
C ARG A 247 -9.14 -12.64 -23.68
N ARG A 248 -9.74 -13.83 -23.77
CA ARG A 248 -11.20 -14.01 -23.85
C ARG A 248 -11.91 -14.22 -22.53
N ASP A 249 -11.22 -14.61 -21.46
CA ASP A 249 -11.88 -14.97 -20.21
C ASP A 249 -11.29 -14.21 -19.03
N GLY A 250 -11.95 -13.09 -18.67
CA GLY A 250 -12.06 -12.54 -17.32
C GLY A 250 -10.82 -12.10 -16.52
N ALA A 251 -9.60 -12.52 -16.85
CA ALA A 251 -8.38 -12.01 -16.24
C ALA A 251 -8.21 -10.53 -16.61
N ARG A 252 -8.14 -9.65 -15.60
CA ARG A 252 -8.02 -8.20 -15.82
C ARG A 252 -6.64 -7.83 -16.39
N LEU A 253 -5.64 -8.68 -16.21
CA LEU A 253 -4.29 -8.53 -16.74
C LEU A 253 -3.63 -9.90 -17.01
N VAL A 254 -2.92 -10.08 -18.13
CA VAL A 254 -2.21 -11.33 -18.48
C VAL A 254 -0.73 -11.04 -18.70
N VAL A 255 0.14 -11.81 -18.04
CA VAL A 255 1.60 -11.73 -18.13
C VAL A 255 2.21 -13.02 -18.67
N PRO A 256 3.38 -12.97 -19.34
CA PRO A 256 4.01 -14.18 -19.87
C PRO A 256 4.56 -15.09 -18.76
N ASP A 257 4.91 -14.52 -17.61
CA ASP A 257 5.49 -15.23 -16.48
C ASP A 257 5.39 -14.39 -15.19
N ALA A 258 5.54 -15.01 -14.02
CA ALA A 258 5.54 -14.35 -12.72
C ALA A 258 6.69 -13.33 -12.55
N ASP A 259 7.80 -13.47 -13.29
CA ASP A 259 8.90 -12.50 -13.29
C ASP A 259 8.48 -11.12 -13.82
N ALA A 260 7.42 -11.05 -14.63
CA ALA A 260 6.87 -9.78 -15.11
C ALA A 260 6.04 -9.04 -14.04
N ILE A 261 5.77 -9.67 -12.89
CA ILE A 261 5.07 -9.07 -11.76
C ILE A 261 6.08 -8.37 -10.87
N SER A 262 5.90 -7.07 -10.66
CA SER A 262 6.72 -6.26 -9.77
C SER A 262 6.08 -6.21 -8.38
N VAL A 263 6.88 -6.31 -7.33
CA VAL A 263 6.44 -6.07 -5.95
C VAL A 263 7.14 -4.81 -5.50
N LEU A 264 6.39 -3.78 -5.12
CA LEU A 264 7.00 -2.66 -4.43
C LEU A 264 7.52 -3.19 -3.10
N SER A 265 8.80 -2.98 -2.85
CA SER A 265 9.32 -3.24 -1.51
C SER A 265 8.60 -2.29 -0.54
N ARG A 266 8.46 -2.67 0.73
CA ARG A 266 8.28 -1.67 1.80
C ARG A 266 9.58 -0.89 1.92
N THR A 267 9.85 -0.07 0.90
CA THR A 267 10.97 0.87 0.89
C THR A 267 10.75 1.86 2.01
N THR A 268 9.50 2.18 2.34
CA THR A 268 9.12 3.19 3.30
C THR A 268 8.45 2.56 4.53
N ASP A 269 8.93 2.85 5.73
CA ASP A 269 8.26 2.47 6.99
C ASP A 269 7.08 3.43 7.29
N PRO A 270 6.06 3.01 8.07
CA PRO A 270 5.01 3.93 8.53
C PRO A 270 5.58 5.18 9.21
N VAL A 271 4.96 6.33 8.96
CA VAL A 271 5.36 7.58 9.60
C VAL A 271 5.02 7.53 11.09
N GLY A 272 6.03 7.75 11.93
CA GLY A 272 5.90 7.86 13.38
C GLY A 272 6.38 9.21 13.89
N VAL A 273 5.99 9.57 15.11
CA VAL A 273 6.52 10.75 15.81
C VAL A 273 7.53 10.30 16.86
N ALA A 274 8.66 10.99 16.94
CA ALA A 274 9.71 10.73 17.93
C ALA A 274 10.21 12.04 18.54
N GLU A 275 10.77 11.96 19.75
CA GLU A 275 11.54 13.04 20.35
C GLU A 275 12.99 12.99 19.86
N ALA A 276 13.47 14.09 19.29
CA ALA A 276 14.87 14.31 18.95
C ALA A 276 15.58 15.04 20.11
N THR A 277 16.76 14.56 20.48
CA THR A 277 17.61 15.20 21.49
C THR A 277 18.46 16.31 20.89
N ALA A 278 18.92 17.23 21.73
CA ALA A 278 19.84 18.28 21.29
C ALA A 278 21.21 17.70 20.90
N TYR A 279 21.81 18.23 19.83
CA TYR A 279 23.19 17.91 19.44
C TYR A 279 23.85 19.08 18.71
N THR A 280 25.18 19.03 18.60
CA THR A 280 25.96 19.97 17.78
C THR A 280 26.41 19.26 16.52
N GLU A 281 26.31 19.93 15.38
CA GLU A 281 26.71 19.39 14.10
C GLU A 281 27.64 20.35 13.34
N LEU A 282 28.56 19.77 12.57
CA LEU A 282 29.30 20.47 11.52
C LEU A 282 28.46 20.46 10.26
N LEU A 283 28.35 21.59 9.59
CA LEU A 283 27.57 21.78 8.37
C LEU A 283 28.47 22.33 7.25
N MET A 284 28.32 21.76 6.07
CA MET A 284 28.93 22.19 4.83
C MET A 284 27.85 22.32 3.76
N ARG A 285 27.79 23.49 3.11
CA ARG A 285 26.79 23.77 2.08
C ARG A 285 27.37 23.52 0.70
N ARG A 286 26.63 22.80 -0.15
CA ARG A 286 26.96 22.56 -1.55
C ARG A 286 25.75 22.73 -2.44
N GLU A 287 25.96 23.23 -3.66
CA GLU A 287 24.90 23.25 -4.68
C GLU A 287 25.03 22.04 -5.60
N ILE A 288 23.95 21.30 -5.79
CA ILE A 288 23.88 20.14 -6.70
C ILE A 288 22.81 20.36 -7.78
N PRO A 289 22.85 19.65 -8.93
CA PRO A 289 21.74 19.65 -9.88
C PRO A 289 20.41 19.28 -9.20
N GLY A 290 19.31 19.89 -9.62
CA GLY A 290 17.98 19.64 -9.03
C GLY A 290 17.46 18.21 -9.27
N ARG A 291 17.99 17.53 -10.29
CA ARG A 291 17.87 16.08 -10.45
C ARG A 291 18.83 15.41 -9.48
N ARG A 292 18.30 14.96 -8.35
CA ARG A 292 19.03 14.34 -7.24
C ARG A 292 19.53 12.95 -7.66
N ASP A 293 20.78 12.87 -8.10
CA ASP A 293 21.43 11.60 -8.44
C ASP A 293 22.31 11.11 -7.26
N ASP A 294 22.37 9.78 -7.05
CA ASP A 294 23.08 9.16 -5.92
C ASP A 294 24.55 9.65 -5.81
N SER A 295 25.22 9.86 -6.95
CA SER A 295 26.63 10.28 -7.00
C SER A 295 26.91 11.63 -6.38
N ASP A 296 25.99 12.60 -6.49
CA ASP A 296 26.18 13.95 -5.96
C ASP A 296 26.07 13.96 -4.43
N ILE A 297 25.15 13.14 -3.89
CA ILE A 297 24.96 12.96 -2.45
C ILE A 297 26.18 12.26 -1.85
N ILE A 298 26.65 11.18 -2.48
CA ILE A 298 27.86 10.46 -2.07
C ILE A 298 29.08 11.39 -2.08
N ALA A 299 29.23 12.21 -3.12
CA ALA A 299 30.34 13.16 -3.20
C ALA A 299 30.30 14.22 -2.09
N GLY A 300 29.12 14.74 -1.75
CA GLY A 300 28.96 15.70 -0.66
C GLY A 300 29.25 15.12 0.72
N ILE A 301 28.81 13.89 1.00
CA ILE A 301 29.11 13.19 2.26
C ILE A 301 30.61 12.90 2.39
N ARG A 302 31.27 12.45 1.32
CA ARG A 302 32.72 12.22 1.32
C ARG A 302 33.51 13.48 1.64
N GLU A 303 33.18 14.59 0.97
CA GLU A 303 33.81 15.88 1.21
C GLU A 303 33.59 16.35 2.66
N LEU A 304 32.42 16.07 3.26
CA LEU A 304 32.16 16.38 4.66
C LEU A 304 33.07 15.58 5.60
N PHE A 305 33.27 14.29 5.33
CA PHE A 305 34.17 13.45 6.11
C PHE A 305 35.63 13.87 5.99
N GLU A 306 36.08 14.27 4.79
CA GLU A 306 37.41 14.85 4.59
C GLU A 306 37.63 16.11 5.44
N LEU A 307 36.61 16.98 5.56
CA LEU A 307 36.67 18.16 6.43
C LEU A 307 36.71 17.81 7.92
N VAL A 308 35.94 16.81 8.36
CA VAL A 308 35.96 16.32 9.75
C VAL A 308 37.33 15.77 10.12
N ASP A 309 37.93 14.95 9.25
CA ASP A 309 39.26 14.36 9.46
C ASP A 309 40.35 15.44 9.48
N ALA A 310 40.32 16.37 8.51
CA ALA A 310 41.26 17.49 8.47
C ALA A 310 41.17 18.40 9.71
N ALA A 311 39.98 18.54 10.31
CA ALA A 311 39.75 19.30 11.52
C ALA A 311 40.03 18.51 12.82
N GLY A 312 40.33 17.20 12.73
CA GLY A 312 40.54 16.34 13.89
C GLY A 312 39.31 16.21 14.78
N LEU A 313 38.11 16.23 14.19
CA LEU A 313 36.85 16.17 14.89
C LEU A 313 36.37 14.73 15.07
N GLU A 314 35.69 14.47 16.18
CA GLU A 314 35.06 13.18 16.46
C GLU A 314 33.57 13.23 16.11
N MET A 315 33.14 12.37 15.20
CA MET A 315 31.73 12.17 14.82
C MET A 315 31.01 11.32 15.87
N VAL A 316 29.77 11.70 16.18
CA VAL A 316 28.94 10.99 17.19
C VAL A 316 27.59 10.54 16.66
N GLY A 317 27.38 10.67 15.36
CA GLY A 317 26.15 10.27 14.71
C GLY A 317 26.31 10.18 13.20
N ALA A 318 25.23 9.78 12.56
CA ALA A 318 25.13 9.65 11.12
C ALA A 318 25.19 11.02 10.41
N PRO A 319 25.81 11.12 9.22
CA PRO A 319 25.70 12.31 8.41
C PRO A 319 24.26 12.50 7.91
N SER A 320 23.94 13.71 7.50
CA SER A 320 22.63 14.10 7.02
C SER A 320 22.71 15.11 5.87
N ALA A 321 21.63 15.21 5.11
CA ALA A 321 21.45 16.16 4.02
C ALA A 321 20.12 16.89 4.20
N THR A 322 20.16 18.23 4.24
CA THR A 322 18.97 19.08 4.26
C THR A 322 18.88 19.86 2.96
N PHE A 323 17.82 19.64 2.19
CA PHE A 323 17.62 20.24 0.87
C PHE A 323 16.92 21.58 0.98
N ARG A 324 17.41 22.58 0.23
CA ARG A 324 16.86 23.93 0.16
C ARG A 324 16.68 24.31 -1.31
N GLU A 325 15.44 24.51 -1.69
CA GLU A 325 15.13 25.02 -3.03
C GLU A 325 15.70 26.43 -3.23
N ILE A 326 16.28 26.66 -4.40
CA ILE A 326 16.76 27.97 -4.83
C ILE A 326 15.75 28.50 -5.87
N PRO A 327 14.95 29.54 -5.53
CA PRO A 327 13.94 30.05 -6.44
C PRO A 327 14.52 30.46 -7.81
N GLY A 328 13.95 29.91 -8.88
CA GLY A 328 14.37 30.23 -10.26
C GLY A 328 15.68 29.55 -10.72
N SER A 329 16.20 28.59 -9.94
CA SER A 329 17.38 27.79 -10.31
C SER A 329 16.98 26.35 -10.66
N ASP A 330 17.75 25.72 -11.53
CA ASP A 330 17.73 24.28 -11.77
C ASP A 330 18.61 23.51 -10.76
N ARG A 331 19.25 24.21 -9.82
CA ARG A 331 20.08 23.67 -8.74
C ARG A 331 19.37 23.72 -7.40
N VAL A 332 19.80 22.86 -6.49
CA VAL A 332 19.33 22.79 -5.11
C VAL A 332 20.53 22.97 -4.18
N ALA A 333 20.40 23.83 -3.17
CA ALA A 333 21.38 23.93 -2.11
C ALA A 333 21.14 22.80 -1.12
N VAL A 334 22.21 22.08 -0.75
CA VAL A 334 22.16 20.99 0.20
C VAL A 334 23.11 21.32 1.33
N ASP A 335 22.57 21.37 2.55
CA ASP A 335 23.36 21.42 3.77
C ASP A 335 23.70 19.97 4.15
N PHE A 336 24.93 19.55 3.89
CA PHE A 336 25.47 18.31 4.40
C PHE A 336 25.95 18.54 5.83
N ALA A 337 25.51 17.72 6.78
CA ALA A 337 25.86 17.91 8.18
C ALA A 337 26.19 16.60 8.90
N VAL A 338 27.01 16.65 9.93
CA VAL A 338 27.32 15.48 10.78
C VAL A 338 27.42 15.87 12.25
N PRO A 339 26.80 15.14 13.18
CA PRO A 339 26.93 15.37 14.61
C PRO A 339 28.38 15.20 15.10
N ILE A 340 28.86 16.16 15.90
CA ILE A 340 30.23 16.19 16.44
C ILE A 340 30.25 16.37 17.96
N MET A 341 31.28 15.83 18.63
CA MET A 341 31.45 16.03 20.09
C MET A 341 31.78 17.48 20.48
N ARG A 342 32.53 18.20 19.63
CA ARG A 342 33.07 19.53 19.94
C ARG A 342 33.03 20.43 18.71
N ALA A 343 32.67 21.68 18.90
CA ALA A 343 32.69 22.70 17.85
C ALA A 343 34.14 23.01 17.42
N PRO A 344 34.50 22.92 16.12
CA PRO A 344 35.77 23.40 15.61
C PRO A 344 35.89 24.93 15.71
N ALA A 345 37.10 25.43 15.51
CA ALA A 345 37.30 26.84 15.20
C ALA A 345 36.64 27.16 13.84
N PRO A 346 35.97 28.32 13.69
CA PRO A 346 35.25 28.66 12.47
C PRO A 346 36.19 28.74 11.26
N THR A 347 35.83 28.06 10.18
CA THR A 347 36.47 28.18 8.87
C THR A 347 35.50 28.80 7.86
N PRO A 348 35.96 29.36 6.72
CA PRO A 348 35.07 29.96 5.72
C PRO A 348 34.07 28.97 5.11
N ASP A 349 34.44 27.70 5.06
CA ASP A 349 33.72 26.66 4.31
C ASP A 349 32.84 25.77 5.21
N THR A 350 32.86 25.99 6.53
CA THR A 350 32.05 25.20 7.49
C THR A 350 31.32 26.06 8.50
N GLU A 351 30.10 25.65 8.82
CA GLU A 351 29.25 26.25 9.85
C GLU A 351 29.04 25.24 10.97
N VAL A 352 29.04 25.71 12.23
CA VAL A 352 28.70 24.86 13.38
C VAL A 352 27.32 25.27 13.88
N ARG A 353 26.40 24.30 13.96
CA ARG A 353 25.02 24.53 14.38
C ARG A 353 24.69 23.70 15.62
N THR A 354 23.94 24.28 16.55
CA THR A 354 23.29 23.52 17.63
C THR A 354 21.85 23.25 17.25
N VAL A 355 21.49 21.97 17.19
CA VAL A 355 20.13 21.51 16.94
C VAL A 355 19.42 21.41 18.29
N ALA A 356 18.30 22.11 18.43
CA ALA A 356 17.47 22.08 19.63
C ALA A 356 16.68 20.77 19.71
N PRO A 357 16.33 20.29 20.91
CA PRO A 357 15.47 19.12 21.05
C PRO A 357 14.04 19.47 20.61
N GLY A 358 13.29 18.48 20.14
CA GLY A 358 11.92 18.70 19.67
C GLY A 358 11.28 17.45 19.07
N LEU A 359 10.02 17.56 18.67
CA LEU A 359 9.33 16.47 17.99
C LEU A 359 9.72 16.44 16.52
N VAL A 360 9.96 15.24 16.01
CA VAL A 360 10.17 14.97 14.59
C VAL A 360 9.16 13.92 14.12
N ALA A 361 8.55 14.16 12.97
CA ALA A 361 7.87 13.11 12.24
C ALA A 361 8.91 12.42 11.37
N ARG A 362 8.95 11.08 11.40
CA ARG A 362 9.98 10.31 10.73
C ARG A 362 9.45 9.10 9.99
N THR A 363 10.14 8.74 8.93
CA THR A 363 9.97 7.48 8.18
C THR A 363 11.34 6.99 7.70
N TRP A 364 11.44 5.74 7.32
CA TRP A 364 12.68 5.11 6.85
C TRP A 364 12.53 4.71 5.41
N HIS A 365 13.46 5.09 4.56
CA HIS A 365 13.59 4.68 3.16
C HIS A 365 14.72 3.64 2.99
N ARG A 366 14.46 2.55 2.27
CA ARG A 366 15.45 1.53 1.89
C ARG A 366 15.61 1.50 0.37
N GLY A 367 16.83 1.66 -0.12
CA GLY A 367 17.20 1.73 -1.54
C GLY A 367 17.65 3.12 -1.99
N GLY A 368 18.07 3.25 -3.26
CA GLY A 368 18.62 4.50 -3.82
C GLY A 368 17.62 5.65 -4.01
N TYR A 369 18.15 6.82 -4.39
CA TYR A 369 17.36 8.06 -4.56
C TYR A 369 16.29 7.96 -5.66
N GLY A 370 16.44 7.06 -6.63
CA GLY A 370 15.42 6.87 -7.68
C GLY A 370 14.03 6.45 -7.19
N SER A 371 13.89 6.08 -5.91
CA SER A 371 12.60 5.68 -5.31
C SER A 371 12.24 6.43 -4.02
N ILE A 372 13.09 7.36 -3.57
CA ILE A 372 12.95 8.08 -2.28
C ILE A 372 11.72 8.98 -2.24
N ASP A 373 11.23 9.44 -3.39
CA ASP A 373 10.05 10.30 -3.49
C ASP A 373 8.80 9.69 -2.83
N THR A 374 8.75 8.36 -2.75
CA THR A 374 7.66 7.65 -2.07
C THR A 374 7.66 7.95 -0.56
N ALA A 375 8.85 8.00 0.06
CA ALA A 375 9.01 8.35 1.46
C ALA A 375 8.72 9.83 1.72
N HIS A 376 9.19 10.72 0.84
CA HIS A 376 8.86 12.15 0.88
C HIS A 376 7.34 12.38 0.83
N ARG A 377 6.66 11.77 -0.16
CA ARG A 377 5.19 11.88 -0.28
C ARG A 377 4.45 11.31 0.92
N ALA A 378 4.90 10.17 1.47
CA ALA A 378 4.27 9.57 2.65
C ALA A 378 4.36 10.51 3.86
N LEU A 379 5.52 11.13 4.08
CA LEU A 379 5.75 12.08 5.17
C LEU A 379 4.91 13.36 4.98
N GLU A 380 4.87 13.91 3.77
CA GLU A 380 4.03 15.08 3.45
C GLU A 380 2.54 14.81 3.63
N GLN A 381 2.05 13.65 3.17
CA GLN A 381 0.65 13.25 3.33
C GLN A 381 0.30 13.05 4.80
N TRP A 382 1.19 12.42 5.58
CA TRP A 382 1.00 12.26 7.01
C TRP A 382 0.90 13.61 7.72
N VAL A 383 1.81 14.55 7.43
CA VAL A 383 1.76 15.90 8.01
C VAL A 383 0.42 16.56 7.71
N ARG A 384 -0.04 16.53 6.45
CA ARG A 384 -1.34 17.11 6.04
C ARG A 384 -2.55 16.47 6.71
N ALA A 385 -2.47 15.18 7.05
CA ALA A 385 -3.54 14.44 7.72
C ALA A 385 -3.44 14.48 9.25
N SER A 386 -2.32 14.97 9.80
CA SER A 386 -2.06 15.05 11.23
C SER A 386 -2.42 16.43 11.79
N ASN A 387 -2.62 16.50 13.11
CA ASN A 387 -2.72 17.79 13.83
C ASN A 387 -1.33 18.36 14.14
N MET A 388 -0.38 18.30 13.20
CA MET A 388 1.00 18.77 13.38
C MET A 388 1.39 19.68 12.22
N ARG A 389 2.08 20.79 12.53
CA ARG A 389 2.73 21.66 11.54
C ARG A 389 4.22 21.38 11.47
N THR A 390 4.79 21.56 10.29
CA THR A 390 6.24 21.56 10.07
C THR A 390 6.86 22.83 10.64
N ILE A 391 7.94 22.71 11.41
CA ILE A 391 8.66 23.84 12.02
C ILE A 391 10.10 23.98 11.54
N GLY A 392 10.51 23.15 10.58
CA GLY A 392 11.83 23.15 9.99
C GLY A 392 11.84 22.37 8.67
N PRO A 393 12.98 22.39 7.96
CA PRO A 393 13.12 21.65 6.71
C PRO A 393 13.19 20.15 6.95
N LEU A 394 12.80 19.36 5.94
CA LEU A 394 13.01 17.92 5.92
C LEU A 394 14.51 17.62 5.82
N THR A 395 14.98 16.69 6.65
CA THR A 395 16.37 16.23 6.73
C THR A 395 16.42 14.74 6.44
N GLU A 396 17.36 14.32 5.60
CA GLU A 396 17.65 12.94 5.26
C GLU A 396 18.90 12.48 6.01
N VAL A 397 18.83 11.42 6.82
CA VAL A 397 19.93 10.92 7.65
C VAL A 397 20.40 9.56 7.14
N PHE A 398 21.72 9.43 6.92
CA PHE A 398 22.32 8.23 6.34
C PHE A 398 22.96 7.37 7.43
N HIS A 399 22.21 6.40 7.95
CA HIS A 399 22.65 5.56 9.07
C HIS A 399 23.79 4.58 8.74
N ILE A 400 24.01 4.33 7.45
CA ILE A 400 25.18 3.61 6.93
C ILE A 400 25.88 4.57 5.98
N ALA A 401 27.18 4.80 6.18
CA ALA A 401 27.94 5.67 5.30
C ALA A 401 27.91 5.10 3.87
N PRO A 402 27.61 5.91 2.83
CA PRO A 402 27.48 5.40 1.47
C PRO A 402 28.72 4.68 0.91
N GLU A 403 29.88 4.88 1.53
CA GLU A 403 31.15 4.22 1.22
C GLU A 403 31.28 2.80 1.80
N ASP A 404 30.50 2.46 2.82
CA ASP A 404 30.48 1.15 3.47
C ASP A 404 29.46 0.17 2.85
N ILE A 405 28.91 0.53 1.70
CA ILE A 405 27.79 -0.17 1.07
C ILE A 405 28.23 -0.78 -0.27
N ASP A 406 28.09 -2.10 -0.42
CA ASP A 406 28.48 -2.82 -1.64
C ASP A 406 27.48 -2.60 -2.78
N THR A 407 26.20 -2.35 -2.47
CA THR A 407 25.14 -2.07 -3.45
C THR A 407 24.14 -1.01 -2.97
N VAL A 408 23.68 -0.15 -3.89
CA VAL A 408 22.70 0.94 -3.63
C VAL A 408 21.38 0.45 -2.98
N SER A 409 21.06 -0.84 -3.12
CA SER A 409 19.93 -1.52 -2.47
C SER A 409 20.03 -1.63 -0.94
N GLU A 410 21.21 -1.49 -0.36
CA GLU A 410 21.46 -1.57 1.09
C GLU A 410 21.41 -0.19 1.77
N LEU A 411 21.31 0.89 0.98
CA LEU A 411 21.20 2.26 1.49
C LEU A 411 19.93 2.41 2.32
N THR A 412 20.08 2.84 3.58
CA THR A 412 18.97 3.12 4.50
C THR A 412 19.02 4.59 4.91
N ILE A 413 17.98 5.34 4.55
CA ILE A 413 17.84 6.77 4.81
C ILE A 413 16.68 6.99 5.79
N GLU A 414 16.90 7.64 6.91
CA GLU A 414 15.82 8.14 7.77
C GLU A 414 15.42 9.54 7.30
N LEU A 415 14.16 9.72 6.90
CA LEU A 415 13.61 11.03 6.57
C LEU A 415 12.96 11.59 7.83
N MET A 416 13.39 12.78 8.25
CA MET A 416 12.87 13.47 9.43
C MET A 416 12.39 14.85 9.06
N ILE A 417 11.22 15.24 9.58
CA ILE A 417 10.73 16.61 9.51
C ILE A 417 10.42 17.12 10.92
N PRO A 418 11.03 18.24 11.36
CA PRO A 418 10.69 18.86 12.63
C PRO A 418 9.22 19.28 12.64
N VAL A 419 8.49 18.88 13.67
CA VAL A 419 7.05 19.17 13.82
C VAL A 419 6.72 19.74 15.18
N ALA A 420 5.64 20.51 15.23
CA ALA A 420 4.98 20.91 16.46
C ALA A 420 3.48 20.67 16.32
N PRO A 421 2.75 20.39 17.41
CA PRO A 421 1.30 20.24 17.30
C PRO A 421 0.67 21.54 16.76
N GLU A 422 -0.33 21.41 15.90
CA GLU A 422 -1.10 22.52 15.33
C GLU A 422 -1.84 23.25 16.46
N PRO A 423 -1.57 24.54 16.71
CA PRO A 423 -2.20 25.26 17.84
C PRO A 423 -3.70 25.43 17.66
N THR A 424 -4.19 25.23 16.44
CA THR A 424 -5.56 25.51 16.03
C THR A 424 -6.23 24.32 15.36
N ILE A 425 -7.51 24.15 15.66
CA ILE A 425 -8.45 23.32 14.91
C ILE A 425 -9.06 24.23 13.84
N SER A 426 -9.00 23.83 12.56
CA SER A 426 -9.42 24.69 11.45
C SER A 426 -10.54 24.06 10.61
N ALA A 427 -11.52 24.88 10.20
CA ALA A 427 -12.57 24.50 9.25
C ALA A 427 -12.71 25.55 8.13
N ARG A 428 -13.21 25.13 6.97
CA ARG A 428 -13.45 26.01 5.81
C ARG A 428 -14.93 26.05 5.46
N MET A 429 -15.42 27.25 5.20
CA MET A 429 -16.81 27.55 4.85
C MET A 429 -16.84 28.40 3.58
N SER A 430 -17.87 28.22 2.76
CA SER A 430 -18.04 28.98 1.50
C SER A 430 -18.87 30.25 1.68
N GLU A 431 -19.47 30.42 2.85
CA GLU A 431 -20.33 31.56 3.18
C GLU A 431 -19.53 32.79 3.61
N PRO A 432 -20.06 34.00 3.39
CA PRO A 432 -19.45 35.23 3.89
C PRO A 432 -19.53 35.32 5.43
N LEU A 433 -18.65 36.14 6.02
CA LEU A 433 -18.51 36.32 7.48
C LEU A 433 -19.86 36.48 8.20
N ALA A 434 -20.74 37.34 7.68
CA ALA A 434 -22.05 37.63 8.28
C ALA A 434 -22.98 36.41 8.41
N ALA A 435 -22.86 35.44 7.50
CA ALA A 435 -23.62 34.19 7.54
C ALA A 435 -22.88 33.07 8.30
N ALA A 436 -21.54 33.07 8.25
CA ALA A 436 -20.70 32.09 8.94
C ALA A 436 -20.77 32.25 10.47
N VAL A 437 -20.69 33.48 11.00
CA VAL A 437 -20.66 33.75 12.44
C VAL A 437 -21.86 33.16 13.21
N PRO A 438 -23.13 33.34 12.78
CA PRO A 438 -24.28 32.72 13.43
C PRO A 438 -24.27 31.18 13.35
N ARG A 439 -23.83 30.60 12.23
CA ARG A 439 -23.71 29.14 12.08
C ARG A 439 -22.69 28.56 13.06
N ILE A 440 -21.51 29.17 13.14
CA ILE A 440 -20.43 28.76 14.06
C ILE A 440 -20.93 28.86 15.51
N ALA A 441 -21.57 29.97 15.88
CA ALA A 441 -22.14 30.14 17.21
C ALA A 441 -23.19 29.08 17.55
N ASN A 442 -24.03 28.66 16.59
CA ASN A 442 -25.01 27.61 16.80
C ASN A 442 -24.36 26.23 16.95
N ALA A 443 -23.41 25.89 16.07
CA ALA A 443 -22.66 24.64 16.16
C ALA A 443 -21.95 24.50 17.51
N LEU A 444 -21.31 25.57 18.01
CA LEU A 444 -20.69 25.60 19.32
C LEU A 444 -21.72 25.37 20.45
N ARG A 445 -22.90 25.99 20.38
CA ARG A 445 -23.98 25.78 21.38
C ARG A 445 -24.51 24.35 21.40
N GLU A 446 -24.72 23.74 20.23
CA GLU A 446 -25.18 22.36 20.12
C GLU A 446 -24.18 21.37 20.76
N HIS A 447 -22.89 21.73 20.77
CA HIS A 447 -21.82 20.96 21.39
C HIS A 447 -21.47 21.41 22.82
N GLY A 448 -22.33 22.22 23.45
CA GLY A 448 -22.24 22.54 24.88
C GLY A 448 -21.37 23.74 25.23
N PHE A 449 -21.10 24.63 24.28
CA PHE A 449 -20.41 25.90 24.51
C PHE A 449 -21.38 27.08 24.52
N ASP A 450 -21.32 27.88 25.57
CA ASP A 450 -22.02 29.14 25.68
C ASP A 450 -21.19 30.26 25.04
N MET A 451 -21.84 31.10 24.23
CA MET A 451 -21.20 32.28 23.64
C MET A 451 -21.12 33.40 24.68
N ILE A 452 -19.90 33.83 25.00
CA ILE A 452 -19.65 34.97 25.88
C ILE A 452 -19.82 36.27 25.11
N THR A 453 -19.13 36.38 23.97
CA THR A 453 -19.17 37.57 23.13
C THR A 453 -18.71 37.26 21.71
N THR A 454 -19.07 38.16 20.79
CA THR A 454 -18.57 38.20 19.42
C THR A 454 -18.03 39.60 19.18
N LEU A 455 -16.78 39.68 18.72
CA LEU A 455 -16.10 40.91 18.39
C LEU A 455 -15.86 40.97 16.88
N ASP A 456 -16.46 41.95 16.22
CA ASP A 456 -16.12 42.30 14.84
C ASP A 456 -14.80 43.10 14.83
N LEU A 457 -13.82 42.65 14.05
CA LEU A 457 -12.48 43.27 13.98
C LEU A 457 -12.35 44.31 12.85
N ASP A 458 -13.34 44.42 11.95
CA ASP A 458 -13.44 45.52 10.98
C ASP A 458 -14.86 46.11 10.92
N PRO A 459 -15.38 46.66 12.03
CA PRO A 459 -16.77 47.11 12.14
C PRO A 459 -17.12 48.31 11.24
N ALA A 460 -16.15 48.90 10.55
CA ALA A 460 -16.33 50.11 9.77
C ALA A 460 -15.79 50.01 8.33
N GLY A 461 -15.42 48.80 7.88
CA GLY A 461 -15.03 48.52 6.48
C GLY A 461 -13.83 49.33 6.00
N HIS A 462 -12.81 49.49 6.85
CA HIS A 462 -11.64 50.34 6.54
C HIS A 462 -10.58 49.63 5.67
N GLY A 463 -11.02 48.88 4.65
CA GLY A 463 -10.17 48.42 3.56
C GLY A 463 -9.10 47.40 3.93
N ARG A 464 -9.41 46.43 4.81
CA ARG A 464 -8.61 45.20 4.88
C ARG A 464 -8.97 44.27 3.70
N ASP A 465 -7.99 43.51 3.22
CA ASP A 465 -8.20 42.43 2.22
C ASP A 465 -9.05 41.25 2.76
N ALA A 466 -9.49 41.31 4.02
CA ALA A 466 -10.20 40.24 4.73
C ALA A 466 -11.21 40.78 5.74
N ASP A 467 -12.40 40.17 5.81
CA ASP A 467 -13.38 40.40 6.89
C ASP A 467 -13.07 39.44 8.07
N GLU A 468 -12.98 39.95 9.30
CA GLU A 468 -12.55 39.17 10.48
C GLU A 468 -13.47 39.36 11.70
N ALA A 469 -13.76 38.27 12.42
CA ALA A 469 -14.46 38.29 13.70
C ALA A 469 -13.83 37.32 14.70
N VAL A 470 -13.92 37.64 15.99
CA VAL A 470 -13.52 36.76 17.11
C VAL A 470 -14.74 36.40 17.93
N LEU A 471 -15.01 35.11 18.04
CA LEU A 471 -16.01 34.54 18.92
C LEU A 471 -15.31 34.04 20.18
N VAL A 472 -15.89 34.32 21.35
CA VAL A 472 -15.39 33.80 22.63
C VAL A 472 -16.43 32.84 23.19
N ALA A 473 -16.08 31.56 23.26
CA ALA A 473 -16.97 30.49 23.70
C ALA A 473 -16.50 29.88 25.02
N CYS A 474 -17.43 29.40 25.86
CA CYS A 474 -17.15 28.81 27.17
C CYS A 474 -17.95 27.53 27.37
N GLY A 475 -17.26 26.42 27.63
CA GLY A 475 -17.91 25.16 27.99
C GLY A 475 -18.30 25.15 29.47
N SER A 476 -19.43 25.74 29.85
CA SER A 476 -19.84 25.94 31.26
C SER A 476 -19.79 24.69 32.14
N ARG A 477 -20.00 23.49 31.57
CA ARG A 477 -19.83 22.20 32.28
C ARG A 477 -18.35 21.85 32.51
N LEU A 478 -17.52 22.04 31.48
CA LEU A 478 -16.09 21.75 31.50
C LEU A 478 -15.34 22.71 32.43
N VAL A 479 -15.67 24.01 32.37
CA VAL A 479 -15.11 25.03 33.25
C VAL A 479 -15.43 24.76 34.71
N ARG A 480 -16.67 24.39 35.05
CA ARG A 480 -17.03 24.02 36.43
C ARG A 480 -16.22 22.83 36.93
N ARG A 481 -15.99 21.82 36.09
CA ARG A 481 -15.15 20.67 36.43
C ARG A 481 -13.69 21.05 36.59
N ALA A 482 -13.16 21.90 35.70
CA ALA A 482 -11.77 22.36 35.76
C ALA A 482 -11.50 23.17 37.03
N LEU A 483 -12.38 24.13 37.35
CA LEU A 483 -12.30 24.94 38.56
C LEU A 483 -12.39 24.09 39.84
N ALA A 484 -13.18 23.01 39.82
CA ALA A 484 -13.27 22.06 40.94
C ALA A 484 -12.01 21.19 41.09
N ALA A 485 -11.32 20.89 39.99
CA ALA A 485 -10.08 20.14 40.01
C ALA A 485 -8.90 21.00 40.49
N ASP A 486 -8.73 22.19 39.91
CA ASP A 486 -7.78 23.21 40.36
C ASP A 486 -8.10 24.56 39.74
N ALA A 487 -8.53 25.51 40.56
CA ALA A 487 -8.94 26.83 40.10
C ALA A 487 -7.82 27.63 39.42
N ARG A 488 -6.54 27.42 39.79
CA ARG A 488 -5.42 28.15 39.19
C ARG A 488 -5.01 27.55 37.84
N GLY A 489 -4.87 26.22 37.78
CA GLY A 489 -4.56 25.48 36.56
C GLY A 489 -5.71 25.44 35.55
N ALA A 490 -6.94 25.73 35.96
CA ALA A 490 -8.11 25.84 35.09
C ALA A 490 -8.18 27.14 34.27
N VAL A 491 -7.39 28.16 34.60
CA VAL A 491 -7.44 29.48 33.92
C VAL A 491 -7.31 29.38 32.38
N PRO A 492 -6.40 28.56 31.81
CA PRO A 492 -6.30 28.38 30.36
C PRO A 492 -7.51 27.68 29.72
N LEU A 493 -8.40 27.07 30.51
CA LEU A 493 -9.56 26.32 30.04
C LEU A 493 -10.88 27.11 30.15
N LEU A 494 -10.83 28.35 30.64
CA LEU A 494 -12.04 29.15 30.91
C LEU A 494 -12.75 29.59 29.63
N THR A 495 -11.99 29.84 28.56
CA THR A 495 -12.52 30.35 27.30
C THR A 495 -11.82 29.71 26.11
N ASN A 496 -12.53 29.66 24.99
CA ASN A 496 -12.04 29.15 23.71
C ASN A 496 -12.23 30.27 22.68
N PRO A 497 -11.18 31.02 22.36
CA PRO A 497 -11.21 31.99 21.28
C PRO A 497 -11.31 31.30 19.92
N VAL A 498 -12.21 31.80 19.09
CA VAL A 498 -12.49 31.31 17.74
C VAL A 498 -12.30 32.48 16.77
N LEU A 499 -11.29 32.41 15.92
CA LEU A 499 -11.05 33.38 14.85
C LEU A 499 -11.83 32.96 13.61
N VAL A 500 -12.58 33.89 13.03
CA VAL A 500 -13.30 33.71 11.77
C VAL A 500 -12.78 34.75 10.80
N ARG A 501 -12.33 34.32 9.63
CA ARG A 501 -11.70 35.19 8.64
C ARG A 501 -12.14 34.81 7.23
N THR A 502 -12.66 35.79 6.49
CA THR A 502 -13.09 35.64 5.09
C THR A 502 -12.12 36.37 4.17
N VAL A 503 -11.49 35.64 3.25
CA VAL A 503 -10.60 36.20 2.20
C VAL A 503 -11.10 35.73 0.85
N ALA A 504 -11.32 36.65 -0.10
CA ALA A 504 -11.75 36.33 -1.46
C ALA A 504 -12.98 35.37 -1.54
N GLY A 505 -13.93 35.51 -0.61
CA GLY A 505 -15.14 34.67 -0.55
C GLY A 505 -14.93 33.27 0.04
N GLN A 506 -13.79 33.01 0.69
CA GLN A 506 -13.54 31.78 1.45
C GLN A 506 -13.38 32.11 2.93
N THR A 507 -14.20 31.49 3.77
CA THR A 507 -14.18 31.69 5.21
C THR A 507 -13.42 30.57 5.90
N THR A 508 -12.48 30.95 6.75
CA THR A 508 -11.71 30.07 7.62
C THR A 508 -12.13 30.29 9.06
N VAL A 509 -12.28 29.20 9.80
CA VAL A 509 -12.60 29.19 11.23
C VAL A 509 -11.46 28.50 11.94
N ASP A 510 -10.74 29.21 12.80
CA ASP A 510 -9.59 28.70 13.54
C ASP A 510 -9.88 28.79 15.04
N VAL A 511 -9.87 27.65 15.74
CA VAL A 511 -10.08 27.57 17.19
C VAL A 511 -8.79 27.11 17.86
N VAL A 512 -8.31 27.85 18.86
CA VAL A 512 -7.14 27.41 19.62
C VAL A 512 -7.53 26.22 20.49
N ALA A 513 -6.89 25.06 20.27
CA ALA A 513 -7.07 23.92 21.15
C ALA A 513 -6.47 24.25 22.53
N PRO A 514 -7.20 24.04 23.64
CA PRO A 514 -6.68 24.34 24.97
C PRO A 514 -5.46 23.48 25.27
N ARG A 515 -4.32 24.13 25.54
CA ARG A 515 -3.07 23.45 25.92
C ARG A 515 -2.68 23.79 27.35
N LEU A 516 -2.29 22.76 28.08
CA LEU A 516 -1.70 22.88 29.41
C LEU A 516 -0.21 22.54 29.28
N ALA A 517 0.64 23.55 29.36
CA ALA A 517 2.08 23.35 29.19
C ALA A 517 2.73 22.64 30.40
N GLU A 518 2.14 22.74 31.61
CA GLU A 518 2.85 22.39 32.87
C GLU A 518 1.90 21.94 34.01
N SER A 519 0.80 21.25 33.73
CA SER A 519 -0.07 20.76 34.82
C SER A 519 0.29 19.33 35.24
N ALA A 520 0.44 19.07 36.54
CA ALA A 520 0.56 17.69 37.05
C ALA A 520 -0.82 17.02 37.25
N ILE A 521 -1.92 17.74 37.00
CA ILE A 521 -3.27 17.30 37.31
C ILE A 521 -3.86 16.60 36.07
N ALA A 522 -3.97 15.27 36.16
CA ALA A 522 -4.50 14.44 35.08
C ALA A 522 -5.96 14.78 34.69
N GLU A 523 -6.78 15.28 35.63
CA GLU A 523 -8.14 15.72 35.31
C GLU A 523 -8.15 16.95 34.39
N LEU A 524 -7.21 17.90 34.57
CA LEU A 524 -7.15 19.08 33.70
C LEU A 524 -6.76 18.70 32.26
N HIS A 525 -5.86 17.73 32.09
CA HIS A 525 -5.53 17.16 30.77
C HIS A 525 -6.75 16.49 30.13
N ARG A 526 -7.47 15.64 30.87
CA ARG A 526 -8.71 15.01 30.38
C ARG A 526 -9.77 16.04 29.97
N ILE A 527 -9.90 17.14 30.71
CA ILE A 527 -10.82 18.22 30.34
C ILE A 527 -10.32 18.96 29.10
N ALA A 528 -9.03 19.22 28.94
CA ALA A 528 -8.45 19.83 27.74
C ALA A 528 -8.69 18.95 26.49
N ASP A 529 -8.49 17.64 26.62
CA ASP A 529 -8.75 16.66 25.55
C ASP A 529 -10.25 16.63 25.20
N GLU A 530 -11.13 16.59 26.20
CA GLU A 530 -12.58 16.63 26.00
C GLU A 530 -13.05 17.94 25.37
N THR A 531 -12.43 19.07 25.74
CA THR A 531 -12.70 20.38 25.14
C THR A 531 -12.28 20.39 23.67
N THR A 532 -11.07 19.90 23.38
CA THR A 532 -10.55 19.76 22.02
C THR A 532 -11.48 18.90 21.17
N TYR A 533 -11.92 17.75 21.68
CA TYR A 533 -12.86 16.86 21.00
C TYR A 533 -14.18 17.55 20.64
N LEU A 534 -14.79 18.28 21.59
CA LEU A 534 -16.07 18.95 21.35
C LEU A 534 -15.93 20.15 20.39
N LEU A 535 -14.80 20.86 20.43
CA LEU A 535 -14.52 21.93 19.47
C LEU A 535 -14.32 21.38 18.05
N THR A 536 -13.61 20.26 17.90
CA THR A 536 -13.47 19.56 16.62
C THR A 536 -14.82 19.12 16.08
N ALA A 537 -15.64 18.44 16.91
CA ALA A 537 -16.98 18.00 16.49
C ALA A 537 -17.87 19.19 16.07
N ALA A 538 -17.80 20.32 16.80
CA ALA A 538 -18.52 21.53 16.44
C ALA A 538 -18.08 22.07 15.07
N LEU A 539 -16.77 22.13 14.80
CA LEU A 539 -16.23 22.60 13.52
C LEU A 539 -16.52 21.64 12.36
N GLU A 540 -16.47 20.33 12.59
CA GLU A 540 -16.83 19.32 11.58
C GLU A 540 -18.30 19.42 11.18
N SER A 541 -19.20 19.78 12.11
CA SER A 541 -20.63 19.96 11.79
C SER A 541 -20.93 21.15 10.85
N LEU A 542 -19.92 21.98 10.57
CA LEU A 542 -20.01 23.10 9.63
C LEU A 542 -19.71 22.69 8.17
N LEU A 543 -18.99 21.58 7.97
CA LEU A 543 -18.64 20.98 6.68
C LEU A 543 -19.83 20.20 6.10
#